data_AF-A0A2S5CIK9-F1
#
_entry.id   AF-A0A2S5CIK9-F1
#
_cell.length_a   1.000
_cell.length_b   1.000
_cell.length_c   1.000
_cell.angle_alpha   90.00
_cell.angle_beta   90.00
_cell.angle_gamma   90.00
#
_symmetry.space_group_name_H-M   'P 1'
#
loop_
_entity.id
_entity.type
_entity.pdbx_description
1 polymer ?
#
loop_
_entity_poly.entity_id
_entity_poly.type
_entity_poly.pdbx_seq_one_letter_code
_entity_poly.pdbx_strand_id
1 'polypeptide(L)'
;MVKTFQTPAQQYAHDKSNFDIFNDYDFLWGKESDSTTPWSESDILCLCEKLLESSLASLLDSRRSWNTRKEIYFWILNESDKNPFSFNNCCQFTGVDHDVIRDFVMQKFKPQLLRQLH
;
A
#
# COMPACT_ATOMS: atom_id res chain seq x y z
N MET A 1 -5.16 60.41 -30.61
CA MET A 1 -6.55 59.94 -30.43
C MET A 1 -6.75 58.75 -31.37
N VAL A 2 -6.74 57.54 -30.82
CA VAL A 2 -6.61 56.27 -31.57
C VAL A 2 -8.00 55.73 -31.92
N LYS A 3 -8.27 55.44 -33.20
CA LYS A 3 -9.33 54.54 -33.69
C LYS A 3 -8.84 53.88 -34.99
N THR A 4 -8.22 52.71 -34.88
CA THR A 4 -8.78 51.37 -35.15
C THR A 4 -8.79 50.99 -36.63
N PHE A 5 -7.91 50.02 -36.94
CA PHE A 5 -7.78 49.31 -38.21
C PHE A 5 -8.88 48.26 -38.36
N GLN A 6 -9.36 48.04 -39.59
CA GLN A 6 -9.92 46.75 -39.99
C GLN A 6 -9.79 46.54 -41.50
N THR A 7 -8.98 45.54 -41.85
CA THR A 7 -8.89 44.92 -43.18
C THR A 7 -9.40 43.47 -43.03
N PRO A 8 -10.11 42.90 -44.02
CA PRO A 8 -10.81 41.64 -43.88
C PRO A 8 -9.95 40.47 -44.35
N ALA A 9 -9.95 39.35 -43.63
CA ALA A 9 -9.47 38.09 -44.18
C ALA A 9 -9.98 36.89 -43.38
N GLN A 10 -10.74 36.07 -44.11
CA GLN A 10 -10.61 34.60 -44.13
C GLN A 10 -11.33 33.80 -43.03
N GLN A 11 -12.52 33.35 -43.43
CA GLN A 11 -13.14 32.09 -43.07
C GLN A 11 -12.09 30.95 -43.00
N TYR A 12 -11.88 30.39 -41.83
CA TYR A 12 -11.33 29.03 -41.68
C TYR A 12 -12.18 28.30 -40.65
N ALA A 13 -12.84 27.25 -41.11
CA ALA A 13 -13.61 26.34 -40.28
C ALA A 13 -12.67 25.66 -39.29
N HIS A 14 -12.88 25.91 -37.99
CA HIS A 14 -12.18 25.17 -36.94
C HIS A 14 -13.07 24.02 -36.51
N ASP A 15 -12.73 22.85 -37.02
CA ASP A 15 -13.23 21.55 -36.60
C ASP A 15 -13.02 21.41 -35.09
N LYS A 16 -14.09 21.07 -34.36
CA LYS A 16 -14.09 20.94 -32.90
C LYS A 16 -13.56 19.57 -32.52
N SER A 17 -12.26 19.36 -32.69
CA SER A 17 -11.57 18.27 -31.99
C SER A 17 -11.17 18.76 -30.59
N ASN A 18 -12.16 18.84 -29.68
CA ASN A 18 -11.88 18.80 -28.25
C ASN A 18 -11.46 17.37 -27.90
N PHE A 19 -10.18 17.05 -28.11
CA PHE A 19 -9.58 15.84 -27.57
C PHE A 19 -9.10 16.15 -26.15
N ASP A 20 -10.03 16.19 -25.21
CA ASP A 20 -9.73 16.34 -23.78
C ASP A 20 -9.20 15.00 -23.25
N ILE A 21 -7.92 14.73 -23.51
CA ILE A 21 -7.17 13.55 -23.01
C ILE A 21 -7.30 13.37 -21.50
N PHE A 22 -7.54 14.46 -20.77
CA PHE A 22 -7.56 14.48 -19.31
C PHE A 22 -8.93 14.20 -18.67
N ASN A 23 -9.98 13.95 -19.45
CA ASN A 23 -11.34 13.80 -18.91
C ASN A 23 -11.98 12.43 -19.15
N ASP A 24 -11.25 11.47 -19.71
CA ASP A 24 -11.71 10.11 -19.91
C ASP A 24 -11.08 9.17 -18.87
N TYR A 25 -11.36 9.44 -17.60
CA TYR A 25 -11.00 8.53 -16.49
C TYR A 25 -11.64 7.14 -16.67
N ASP A 26 -12.76 7.07 -17.40
CA ASP A 26 -13.45 5.84 -17.76
C ASP A 26 -12.62 4.97 -18.72
N PHE A 27 -11.76 5.57 -19.56
CA PHE A 27 -10.89 4.83 -20.48
C PHE A 27 -9.70 4.17 -19.78
N LEU A 28 -9.08 4.84 -18.80
CA LEU A 28 -7.89 4.30 -18.11
C LEU A 28 -8.23 3.31 -16.99
N TRP A 29 -9.36 3.50 -16.32
CA TRP A 29 -9.77 2.64 -15.20
C TRP A 29 -10.83 1.62 -15.58
N GLY A 30 -11.41 1.72 -16.78
CA GLY A 30 -12.52 0.88 -17.19
C GLY A 30 -13.73 1.11 -16.31
N LYS A 31 -14.92 0.80 -16.81
CA LYS A 31 -16.09 0.71 -15.95
C LYS A 31 -15.78 -0.34 -14.88
N GLU A 32 -15.71 0.05 -13.60
CA GLU A 32 -15.66 -0.88 -12.47
C GLU A 32 -16.77 -1.90 -12.70
N SER A 33 -16.40 -3.11 -13.12
CA SER A 33 -17.33 -4.22 -13.10
C SER A 33 -17.59 -4.49 -11.62
N ASP A 34 -18.82 -4.25 -11.16
CA ASP A 34 -19.30 -4.53 -9.79
C ASP A 34 -19.09 -6.01 -9.33
N SER A 35 -18.42 -6.84 -10.12
CA SER A 35 -17.89 -8.12 -9.68
C SER A 35 -16.67 -7.91 -8.77
N THR A 36 -16.91 -7.45 -7.55
CA THR A 36 -15.97 -7.70 -6.45
C THR A 36 -15.80 -9.21 -6.38
N THR A 37 -14.68 -9.73 -6.87
CA THR A 37 -14.40 -11.17 -6.74
C THR A 37 -14.21 -11.43 -5.24
N PRO A 38 -15.13 -12.18 -4.59
CA PRO A 38 -15.00 -12.42 -3.17
C PRO A 38 -13.78 -13.31 -2.95
N TRP A 39 -12.90 -12.88 -2.06
CA TRP A 39 -11.78 -13.72 -1.61
C TRP A 39 -12.35 -14.92 -0.86
N SER A 40 -11.84 -16.11 -1.15
CA SER A 40 -12.20 -17.27 -0.33
C SER A 40 -11.52 -17.19 1.03
N GLU A 41 -12.07 -17.88 2.03
CA GLU A 41 -11.42 -17.99 3.35
C GLU A 41 -10.00 -18.56 3.21
N SER A 42 -9.81 -19.54 2.32
CA SER A 42 -8.50 -20.13 2.01
C SER A 42 -7.52 -19.10 1.45
N ASP A 43 -7.97 -18.15 0.64
CA ASP A 43 -7.10 -17.08 0.10
C ASP A 43 -6.64 -16.15 1.22
N ILE A 44 -7.54 -15.81 2.14
CA ILE A 44 -7.24 -14.96 3.30
C ILE A 44 -6.23 -15.66 4.22
N LEU A 45 -6.45 -16.95 4.53
CA LEU A 45 -5.52 -17.74 5.34
C LEU A 45 -4.13 -17.84 4.70
N CYS A 46 -4.08 -18.14 3.40
CA CYS A 46 -2.84 -18.21 2.63
C CYS A 46 -2.08 -16.86 2.64
N LEU A 47 -2.81 -15.74 2.53
CA LEU A 47 -2.19 -14.43 2.60
C LEU A 47 -1.68 -14.11 4.00
N CYS A 48 -2.42 -14.44 5.06
CA CYS A 48 -1.99 -14.27 6.45
C CYS A 48 -0.70 -15.05 6.74
N GLU A 49 -0.64 -16.31 6.30
CA GLU A 49 0.55 -17.17 6.45
C GLU A 49 1.76 -16.56 5.75
N LYS A 50 1.62 -16.20 4.46
CA LYS A 50 2.71 -15.61 3.67
C LYS A 50 3.17 -14.27 4.22
N LEU A 51 2.23 -13.43 4.68
CA LEU A 51 2.55 -12.14 5.27
C LEU A 51 3.37 -12.34 6.56
N LEU A 52 2.94 -13.25 7.42
CA LEU A 52 3.61 -13.56 8.67
C LEU A 52 5.03 -14.11 8.40
N GLU A 53 5.15 -15.12 7.55
CA GLU A 53 6.44 -15.74 7.20
C GLU A 53 7.41 -14.73 6.57
N SER A 54 6.97 -13.99 5.55
CA SER A 54 7.80 -13.02 4.84
C SER A 54 8.25 -11.88 5.76
N SER A 55 7.36 -11.41 6.65
CA SER A 55 7.68 -10.36 7.59
C SER A 55 8.70 -10.82 8.62
N LEU A 56 8.53 -12.00 9.23
CA LEU A 56 9.48 -12.54 10.20
C LEU A 56 10.84 -12.84 9.57
N ALA A 57 10.85 -13.43 8.37
CA ALA A 57 12.09 -13.66 7.61
C ALA A 57 12.81 -12.33 7.31
N SER A 58 12.06 -11.31 6.87
CA SER A 58 12.62 -9.98 6.58
C SER A 58 13.11 -9.24 7.82
N LEU A 59 12.46 -9.43 8.96
CA LEU A 59 12.88 -8.89 10.25
C LEU A 59 14.24 -9.48 10.67
N LEU A 60 14.39 -10.79 10.50
CA LEU A 60 15.58 -11.55 10.87
C LEU A 60 16.75 -11.43 9.88
N ASP A 61 16.47 -11.07 8.63
CA ASP A 61 17.51 -10.87 7.61
C ASP A 61 18.21 -9.51 7.81
N SER A 62 19.49 -9.56 8.21
CA SER A 62 20.31 -8.36 8.42
C SER A 62 20.64 -7.60 7.13
N ARG A 63 20.40 -8.20 5.95
CA ARG A 63 20.58 -7.54 4.65
C ARG A 63 19.39 -6.64 4.28
N ARG A 64 18.25 -6.77 4.96
CA ARG A 64 17.09 -5.90 4.76
C ARG A 64 17.35 -4.52 5.35
N SER A 65 16.74 -3.51 4.74
CA SER A 65 16.89 -2.12 5.18
C SER A 65 16.42 -1.97 6.64
N TRP A 66 17.06 -1.06 7.36
CA TRP A 66 16.68 -0.76 8.73
C TRP A 66 15.22 -0.28 8.82
N ASN A 67 14.78 0.57 7.89
CA ASN A 67 13.41 1.06 7.84
C ASN A 67 12.39 -0.09 7.72
N THR A 68 12.61 -1.03 6.80
CA THR A 68 11.74 -2.20 6.63
C THR A 68 11.66 -3.03 7.91
N ARG A 69 12.81 -3.30 8.55
CA ARG A 69 12.85 -4.07 9.81
C ARG A 69 12.14 -3.34 10.94
N LYS A 70 12.23 -2.00 10.99
CA LYS A 70 11.55 -1.14 11.96
C LYS A 70 10.04 -1.11 11.75
N GLU A 71 9.58 -1.03 10.50
CA GLU A 71 8.15 -1.11 10.14
C GLU A 71 7.55 -2.45 10.58
N ILE A 72 8.22 -3.56 10.26
CA ILE A 72 7.78 -4.91 10.67
C ILE A 72 7.76 -5.02 12.19
N TYR A 73 8.80 -4.52 12.88
CA TYR A 73 8.84 -4.52 14.34
C TYR A 73 7.64 -3.78 14.95
N PHE A 74 7.27 -2.60 14.42
CA PHE A 74 6.11 -1.86 14.91
C PHE A 74 4.79 -2.54 14.57
N TRP A 75 4.68 -3.17 13.41
CA TRP A 75 3.51 -3.98 13.05
C TRP A 75 3.30 -5.11 14.07
N ILE A 76 4.37 -5.81 14.48
CA ILE A 76 4.32 -6.86 15.52
C ILE A 76 3.91 -6.30 16.89
N LEU A 77 4.38 -5.11 17.25
CA LEU A 77 4.05 -4.48 18.55
C LEU A 77 2.67 -3.81 18.59
N ASN A 78 1.99 -3.66 17.47
CA ASN A 78 0.71 -2.97 17.43
C ASN A 78 -0.45 -3.89 17.88
N GLU A 79 -0.64 -4.01 19.19
CA GLU A 79 -1.69 -4.82 19.80
C GLU A 79 -3.11 -4.30 19.54
N SER A 80 -3.26 -3.01 19.26
CA SER A 80 -4.57 -2.35 19.09
C SER A 80 -5.09 -2.43 17.65
N ASP A 81 -4.32 -2.98 16.72
CA ASP A 81 -4.69 -3.02 15.31
C ASP A 81 -5.78 -4.06 15.04
N LYS A 82 -6.90 -3.58 14.51
CA LYS A 82 -8.08 -4.39 14.16
C LYS A 82 -8.12 -4.78 12.68
N ASN A 83 -7.10 -4.44 11.89
CA ASN A 83 -7.02 -4.81 10.49
C ASN A 83 -7.02 -6.35 10.35
N PRO A 84 -7.70 -6.94 9.34
CA PRO A 84 -7.66 -8.39 9.09
C PRO A 84 -6.24 -8.97 8.97
N PHE A 85 -5.29 -8.15 8.53
CA PHE A 85 -3.86 -8.48 8.40
C PHE A 85 -3.00 -7.83 9.50
N SER A 86 -3.60 -7.52 10.65
CA SER A 86 -2.82 -7.20 11.85
C SER A 86 -2.01 -8.43 12.27
N PHE A 87 -0.88 -8.20 12.93
CA PHE A 87 -0.02 -9.28 13.40
C PHE A 87 -0.77 -10.29 14.27
N ASN A 88 -1.63 -9.81 15.18
CA ASN A 88 -2.44 -10.65 16.06
C ASN A 88 -3.40 -11.54 15.25
N ASN A 89 -4.10 -10.97 14.27
CA ASN A 89 -5.02 -11.71 13.42
C ASN A 89 -4.28 -12.75 12.57
N CYS A 90 -3.15 -12.38 11.95
CA CYS A 90 -2.33 -13.33 11.19
C CYS A 90 -1.82 -14.50 12.04
N CYS A 91 -1.39 -14.23 13.28
CA CYS A 91 -0.98 -15.29 14.22
C CYS A 91 -2.16 -16.20 14.60
N GLN A 92 -3.32 -15.61 14.90
CA GLN A 92 -4.53 -16.36 15.24
C GLN A 92 -4.98 -17.28 14.09
N PHE A 93 -4.98 -16.78 12.85
CA PHE A 93 -5.36 -17.56 11.67
C PHE A 93 -4.38 -18.67 11.31
N THR A 94 -3.11 -18.52 11.67
CA THR A 94 -2.06 -19.53 11.42
C THR A 94 -1.84 -20.48 12.60
N GLY A 95 -2.56 -20.28 13.72
CA GLY A 95 -2.44 -21.10 14.93
C GLY A 95 -1.13 -20.87 15.69
N VAL A 96 -0.51 -19.70 15.52
CA VAL A 96 0.75 -19.32 16.17
C VAL A 96 0.46 -18.41 17.36
N ASP A 97 1.16 -18.61 18.47
CA ASP A 97 1.06 -17.74 19.64
C ASP A 97 1.77 -16.40 19.39
N HIS A 98 0.98 -15.32 19.31
CA HIS A 98 1.49 -13.98 19.06
C HIS A 98 2.35 -13.44 20.21
N ASP A 99 2.10 -13.85 21.45
CA ASP A 99 2.83 -13.34 22.62
C ASP A 99 4.24 -13.93 22.66
N VAL A 100 4.38 -15.23 22.34
CA VAL A 100 5.68 -15.90 22.23
C VAL A 100 6.56 -15.23 21.17
N ILE A 101 6.00 -14.91 20.00
CA ILE A 101 6.74 -14.22 18.94
C ILE A 101 7.10 -12.79 19.38
N ARG A 102 6.15 -12.06 19.98
CA ARG A 102 6.38 -10.68 20.43
C ARG A 102 7.50 -10.61 21.46
N ASP A 103 7.50 -11.50 22.45
CA ASP A 103 8.55 -11.60 23.46
C ASP A 103 9.91 -11.87 22.84
N PHE A 104 10.00 -12.83 21.92
CA PHE A 104 11.23 -13.13 21.19
C PHE A 104 11.75 -11.92 20.40
N VAL A 105 10.85 -11.24 19.67
CA VAL A 105 11.20 -10.06 18.87
C VAL A 105 11.66 -8.91 19.77
N MET A 106 10.96 -8.64 20.87
CA MET A 106 11.33 -7.61 21.83
C MET A 106 12.71 -7.88 22.45
N GLN A 107 12.99 -9.12 22.84
CA GLN A 107 14.28 -9.50 23.41
C GLN A 107 15.42 -9.28 22.40
N LYS A 108 15.22 -9.67 21.14
CA LYS A 108 16.28 -9.66 20.12
C LYS A 108 16.49 -8.30 19.47
N PHE A 109 15.44 -7.49 19.30
CA PHE A 109 15.48 -6.27 18.48
C PHE A 109 15.49 -4.96 19.29
N LYS A 110 15.01 -4.96 20.54
CA LYS A 110 15.07 -3.78 21.42
C LYS A 110 16.50 -3.19 21.53
N PRO A 111 17.58 -3.99 21.72
CA PRO A 111 18.93 -3.45 21.79
C PRO A 111 19.41 -2.81 20.47
N GLN A 112 18.93 -3.30 19.32
CA GLN A 112 19.32 -2.80 18.00
C GLN A 112 18.67 -1.45 17.72
N LEU A 113 17.40 -1.28 18.12
CA LEU A 113 16.67 -0.02 17.99
C LEU A 113 17.30 1.10 18.83
N LEU A 114 17.74 0.78 20.05
CA LEU A 114 18.39 1.75 20.92
C LEU A 114 19.72 2.28 20.35
N ARG A 115 20.47 1.46 19.61
CA ARG A 115 21.74 1.87 18.99
C ARG A 115 21.59 2.77 17.78
N GLN A 116 20.41 2.80 17.16
CA GLN A 116 20.14 3.57 15.93
C GLN A 116 19.45 4.91 16.22
N LEU A 117 19.20 5.22 17.49
CA LEU A 117 18.64 6.49 17.96
C LEU A 117 19.71 7.46 18.51
N HIS A 118 20.99 7.03 18.50
CA HIS A 118 22.17 7.83 18.83
C HIS A 118 23.01 8.03 17.56
#